data_AF-A0A9J6FR11-F1
#
_entry.id   AF-A0A9J6FR11-F1
#
_cell.length_a   1.000
_cell.length_b   1.000
_cell.length_c   1.000
_cell.angle_alpha   90.00
_cell.angle_beta   90.00
_cell.angle_gamma   90.00
#
_symmetry.space_group_name_H-M   'P 1'
#
loop_
_entity.id
_entity.type
_entity.pdbx_description
1 polymer ?
#
loop_
_entity_poly.entity_id
_entity_poly.type
_entity_poly.pdbx_seq_one_letter_code
_entity_poly.pdbx_strand_id
1 'polypeptide(L)'
;MEEKFILLDAAVSKHVKISSTTPEWKSDPRILIWYLERSNQIAVDTDDYGVRDALLTIKQLPINGEPTQFQAYEAITRNQIRGIIHNAGGMTATELKENLHCRKCEIMSARPIGEKFPALVAFRGRSLLFKIGLKSFTIRVFPFEPTVYACQTCHKLGHGKEHFPNADKPRYPNCRGKQNASSGECPNNTPKCRNCGGSHLATARNCPKRVEINKKLATRKSTADAKRNERS
;
A
#
# COMPACT_ATOMS: atom_id res chain seq x y z
N MET A 1 -4.74 19.06 -20.50
CA MET A 1 -4.99 17.91 -19.61
C MET A 1 -4.57 18.39 -18.23
N GLU A 2 -5.53 18.94 -17.47
CA GLU A 2 -5.25 19.66 -16.22
C GLU A 2 -4.84 18.68 -15.12
N GLU A 3 -3.65 18.87 -14.59
CA GLU A 3 -3.21 18.23 -13.36
C GLU A 3 -4.07 18.77 -12.20
N LYS A 4 -4.92 17.90 -11.64
CA LYS A 4 -5.73 18.23 -10.47
C LYS A 4 -4.86 18.13 -9.22
N PHE A 5 -4.47 19.27 -8.68
CA PHE A 5 -3.78 19.39 -7.40
C PHE A 5 -4.76 19.12 -6.24
N ILE A 6 -4.32 18.35 -5.25
CA ILE A 6 -5.05 18.14 -4.00
C ILE A 6 -4.59 19.22 -3.02
N LEU A 7 -5.50 20.11 -2.63
CA LEU A 7 -5.30 21.04 -1.52
C LEU A 7 -5.44 20.25 -0.21
N LEU A 8 -4.32 20.11 0.52
CA LEU A 8 -4.33 19.67 1.92
C LEU A 8 -4.79 20.85 2.77
N ASP A 9 -6.07 20.85 3.15
CA ASP A 9 -6.70 21.92 3.93
C ASP A 9 -6.19 21.96 5.40
N ALA A 10 -6.43 23.10 6.04
CA ALA A 10 -5.82 23.74 7.22
C ALA A 10 -5.60 22.93 8.52
N ALA A 11 -5.88 21.63 8.55
CA ALA A 11 -5.57 20.78 9.70
C ALA A 11 -4.05 20.55 9.87
N VAL A 12 -3.28 20.58 8.77
CA VAL A 12 -1.81 20.45 8.79
C VAL A 12 -1.13 21.77 9.20
N SER A 13 -1.79 22.92 8.95
CA SER A 13 -1.24 24.27 9.22
C SER A 13 -1.29 24.69 10.70
N LYS A 14 -2.08 24.03 11.56
CA LYS A 14 -2.15 24.40 12.99
C LYS A 14 -0.89 24.05 13.81
N HIS A 15 -0.02 23.17 13.32
CA HIS A 15 1.24 22.82 13.98
C HIS A 15 2.50 23.34 13.27
N VAL A 16 2.36 23.96 12.10
CA VAL A 16 3.45 24.65 11.38
C VAL A 16 2.83 25.86 10.70
N LYS A 17 3.25 27.08 11.05
CA LYS A 17 2.76 28.32 10.43
C LYS A 17 2.86 28.23 8.91
N ILE A 18 1.73 28.07 8.22
CA ILE A 18 1.63 28.25 6.78
C ILE A 18 0.44 29.16 6.51
N SER A 19 0.75 30.44 6.24
CA SER A 19 -0.17 31.47 5.78
C SER A 19 -0.14 31.55 4.26
N SER A 20 -1.33 31.69 3.70
CA SER A 20 -1.66 31.80 2.30
C SER A 20 -1.06 33.02 1.61
N THR A 21 -0.29 32.80 0.56
CA THR A 21 -0.38 33.49 -0.74
C THR A 21 0.71 32.89 -1.65
N THR A 22 0.32 32.24 -2.75
CA THR A 22 1.24 31.65 -3.76
C THR A 22 2.22 30.63 -3.18
N PRO A 23 1.98 29.31 -3.27
CA PRO A 23 2.86 28.42 -2.54
C PRO A 23 4.14 28.13 -3.33
N GLU A 24 5.20 28.82 -2.94
CA GLU A 24 6.61 28.47 -3.15
C GLU A 24 7.00 27.13 -2.46
N TRP A 25 6.15 26.08 -2.43
CA TRP A 25 6.51 24.78 -1.84
C TRP A 25 7.50 23.97 -2.70
N LYS A 26 8.01 24.54 -3.79
CA LYS A 26 9.27 24.09 -4.37
C LYS A 26 10.50 24.38 -3.48
N SER A 27 10.36 25.04 -2.33
CA SER A 27 11.51 25.69 -1.65
C SER A 27 11.79 25.27 -0.21
N ASP A 28 11.08 24.33 0.41
CA ASP A 28 11.66 23.61 1.55
C ASP A 28 12.25 22.28 1.04
N PRO A 29 13.56 22.22 0.75
CA PRO A 29 14.18 21.02 0.22
C PRO A 29 14.11 19.81 1.17
N ARG A 30 13.59 19.97 2.39
CA ARG A 30 13.53 18.96 3.45
C ARG A 30 12.25 18.13 3.49
N ILE A 31 11.20 18.51 2.75
CA ILE A 31 9.96 17.72 2.67
C ILE A 31 9.52 17.59 1.21
N LEU A 32 9.51 16.36 0.70
CA LEU A 32 9.10 16.05 -0.66
C LEU A 32 7.81 15.22 -0.65
N ILE A 33 6.82 15.60 -1.45
CA ILE A 33 5.50 14.95 -1.50
C ILE A 33 5.20 14.48 -2.92
N TRP A 34 4.76 13.22 -3.07
CA TRP A 34 4.34 12.65 -4.35
C TRP A 34 3.02 11.90 -4.23
N TYR A 35 2.15 12.08 -5.23
CA TYR A 35 0.96 11.23 -5.37
C TYR A 35 1.28 10.00 -6.26
N LEU A 36 1.09 8.82 -5.70
CA LEU A 36 1.27 7.54 -6.37
C LEU A 36 -0.07 7.04 -6.91
N GLU A 37 -0.47 7.54 -8.09
CA GLU A 37 -1.78 7.27 -8.70
C GLU A 37 -2.13 5.78 -8.78
N ARG A 38 -1.13 4.92 -9.06
CA ARG A 38 -1.35 3.47 -9.20
C ARG A 38 -1.76 2.80 -7.90
N SER A 39 -1.21 3.23 -6.78
CA SER A 39 -1.48 2.65 -5.46
C SER A 39 -2.47 3.47 -4.63
N ASN A 40 -2.92 4.61 -5.15
CA ASN A 40 -3.69 5.61 -4.42
C ASN A 40 -3.03 5.95 -3.07
N GLN A 41 -1.74 6.26 -3.11
CA GLN A 41 -0.93 6.58 -1.94
C GLN A 41 -0.31 7.96 -2.10
N ILE A 42 -0.03 8.61 -0.97
CA ILE A 42 0.80 9.80 -0.91
C ILE A 42 2.12 9.36 -0.27
N ALA A 43 3.23 9.59 -0.97
CA ALA A 43 4.56 9.41 -0.42
C ALA A 43 5.05 10.76 0.08
N VAL A 44 5.59 10.78 1.30
CA VAL A 44 6.24 11.95 1.89
C VAL A 44 7.65 11.52 2.31
N ASP A 45 8.66 12.25 1.87
CA ASP A 45 10.05 12.08 2.27
C ASP A 45 10.51 13.29 3.07
N THR A 46 11.16 13.05 4.20
CA THR A 46 11.68 14.10 5.07
C THR A 46 12.86 13.60 5.89
N ASP A 47 13.84 14.48 6.14
CA ASP A 47 14.99 14.23 7.01
C ASP A 47 14.73 14.62 8.48
N ASP A 48 13.57 15.22 8.77
CA ASP A 48 13.17 15.64 10.11
C ASP A 48 12.34 14.56 10.82
N TYR A 49 12.90 14.03 11.91
CA TYR A 49 12.25 12.98 12.72
C TYR A 49 10.96 13.45 13.41
N GLY A 50 10.87 14.71 13.82
CA GLY A 50 9.67 15.27 14.44
C GLY A 50 8.53 15.39 13.42
N VAL A 51 8.85 15.83 12.19
CA VAL A 51 7.90 15.86 11.07
C VAL A 51 7.46 14.44 10.71
N ARG A 52 8.39 13.49 10.61
CA ARG A 52 8.08 12.08 10.37
C ARG A 52 7.08 11.55 11.41
N ASP A 53 7.37 11.75 12.70
CA ASP A 53 6.53 11.24 13.78
C ASP A 53 5.13 11.87 13.75
N ALA A 54 5.03 13.18 13.49
CA ALA A 54 3.75 13.85 13.30
C ALA A 54 2.97 13.27 12.11
N LEU A 55 3.61 13.08 10.95
CA LEU A 55 2.98 12.49 9.76
C LEU A 55 2.44 11.09 10.03
N LEU A 56 3.15 10.27 10.82
CA LEU A 56 2.72 8.92 11.19
C LEU A 56 1.48 8.90 12.09
N THR A 57 1.16 10.00 12.78
CA THR A 57 -0.04 10.10 13.62
C THR A 57 -1.29 10.48 12.83
N ILE A 58 -1.16 10.91 11.57
CA ILE A 58 -2.28 11.34 10.75
C ILE A 58 -3.21 10.17 10.44
N LYS A 59 -4.46 10.29 10.85
CA LYS A 59 -5.54 9.32 10.58
C LYS A 59 -6.59 9.84 9.61
N GLN A 60 -6.64 11.15 9.40
CA GLN A 60 -7.66 11.79 8.59
C GLN A 60 -7.13 13.08 8.00
N LEU A 61 -7.41 13.32 6.71
CA LEU A 61 -7.11 14.57 6.03
C LEU A 61 -8.31 14.98 5.17
N PRO A 62 -8.61 16.28 5.11
CA PRO A 62 -9.60 16.79 4.17
C PRO A 62 -9.09 16.67 2.73
N ILE A 63 -9.89 16.09 1.84
CA ILE A 63 -9.66 16.07 0.40
C ILE A 63 -10.87 16.76 -0.25
N ASN A 64 -10.65 17.87 -0.94
CA ASN A 64 -11.72 18.69 -1.52
C ASN A 64 -12.77 19.13 -0.48
N GLY A 65 -12.33 19.46 0.73
CA GLY A 65 -13.22 19.84 1.85
C GLY A 65 -13.85 18.66 2.59
N GLU A 66 -13.73 17.43 2.08
CA GLU A 66 -14.35 16.25 2.68
C GLU A 66 -13.38 15.46 3.58
N PRO A 67 -13.78 15.11 4.81
CA PRO A 67 -12.96 14.33 5.72
C PRO A 67 -12.67 12.92 5.17
N THR A 68 -11.43 12.66 4.76
CA THR A 68 -11.00 11.36 4.22
C THR A 68 -10.10 10.63 5.20
N GLN A 69 -10.34 9.34 5.43
CA GLN A 69 -9.52 8.50 6.31
C GLN A 69 -8.21 8.10 5.63
N PHE A 70 -7.12 8.11 6.40
CA PHE A 70 -5.77 7.74 5.97
C PHE A 70 -5.15 6.73 6.92
N GLN A 71 -4.28 5.89 6.37
CA GLN A 71 -3.37 5.07 7.15
C GLN A 71 -1.95 5.49 6.81
N ALA A 72 -1.35 6.30 7.69
CA ALA A 72 0.06 6.63 7.60
C ALA A 72 0.91 5.43 8.04
N TYR A 73 2.01 5.20 7.34
CA TYR A 73 3.00 4.19 7.70
C TYR A 73 4.37 4.61 7.18
N GLU A 74 5.43 4.20 7.90
CA GLU A 74 6.80 4.48 7.47
C GLU A 74 7.13 3.61 6.25
N ALA A 75 7.66 4.25 5.19
CA ALA A 75 8.12 3.55 4.01
C ALA A 75 9.30 2.63 4.37
N ILE A 76 9.42 1.51 3.65
CA ILE A 76 10.51 0.54 3.90
C ILE A 76 11.85 1.20 3.62
N THR A 77 12.72 1.29 4.61
CA THR A 77 14.10 1.73 4.42
C THR A 77 14.98 0.59 3.89
N ARG A 78 16.14 0.91 3.29
CA ARG A 78 17.04 -0.07 2.64
C ARG A 78 17.52 -1.22 3.54
N ASN A 79 17.37 -1.11 4.86
CA ASN A 79 17.75 -2.14 5.82
C ASN A 79 16.55 -2.86 6.46
N GLN A 80 15.45 -3.00 5.73
CA GLN A 80 14.29 -3.76 6.16
C GLN A 80 13.96 -4.87 5.18
N ILE A 81 13.50 -6.02 5.70
CA ILE A 81 12.99 -7.14 4.91
C ILE A 81 11.61 -7.54 5.41
N ARG A 82 10.71 -7.88 4.48
CA ARG A 82 9.34 -8.28 4.79
C ARG A 82 9.16 -9.78 4.63
N GLY A 83 8.45 -10.37 5.58
CA GLY A 83 7.98 -11.74 5.54
C GLY A 83 6.48 -11.86 5.77
N ILE A 84 5.91 -12.96 5.32
CA ILE A 84 4.52 -13.36 5.58
C ILE A 84 4.52 -14.53 6.56
N ILE A 85 3.63 -14.45 7.53
CA ILE A 85 3.23 -15.55 8.40
C ILE A 85 1.81 -15.92 7.99
N HIS A 86 1.54 -17.17 7.67
CA HIS A 86 0.21 -17.56 7.14
C HIS A 86 -0.86 -17.80 8.21
N ASN A 87 -0.46 -18.12 9.44
CA ASN A 87 -1.40 -18.46 10.51
C ASN A 87 -1.09 -17.64 11.78
N ALA A 88 -1.41 -16.35 11.72
CA ALA A 88 -1.15 -15.41 12.80
C ALA A 88 -2.32 -15.31 13.81
N GLY A 89 -3.33 -16.19 13.70
CA GLY A 89 -4.38 -16.34 14.72
C GLY A 89 -5.34 -15.16 14.86
N GLY A 90 -5.56 -14.36 13.82
CA GLY A 90 -6.53 -13.25 13.83
C GLY A 90 -6.13 -12.05 14.67
N MET A 91 -4.88 -12.01 15.15
CA MET A 91 -4.37 -10.94 16.00
C MET A 91 -4.33 -9.59 15.27
N THR A 92 -4.62 -8.53 16.02
CA THR A 92 -4.43 -7.13 15.64
C THR A 92 -2.94 -6.78 15.49
N ALA A 93 -2.63 -5.62 14.91
CA ALA A 93 -1.24 -5.16 14.79
C ALA A 93 -0.54 -5.03 16.16
N THR A 94 -1.26 -4.56 17.18
CA THR A 94 -0.75 -4.42 18.56
C THR A 94 -0.46 -5.78 19.16
N GLU A 95 -1.44 -6.70 19.12
CA GLU A 95 -1.26 -8.06 19.64
C GLU A 95 -0.14 -8.79 18.93
N LEU A 96 0.00 -8.65 17.60
CA LEU A 96 1.12 -9.22 16.87
C LEU A 96 2.46 -8.68 17.38
N LYS A 97 2.56 -7.37 17.63
CA LYS A 97 3.80 -6.75 18.11
C LYS A 97 4.19 -7.23 19.51
N GLU A 98 3.20 -7.48 20.37
CA GLU A 98 3.41 -7.98 21.73
C GLU A 98 3.76 -9.48 21.76
N ASN A 99 3.16 -10.27 20.87
CA ASN A 99 3.27 -11.73 20.91
C ASN A 99 4.37 -12.28 19.98
N LEU A 100 4.84 -11.49 19.01
CA LEU A 100 5.96 -11.86 18.15
C LEU A 100 7.27 -11.50 18.81
N HIS A 101 8.22 -12.43 18.78
CA HIS A 101 9.56 -12.19 19.28
C HIS A 101 10.60 -12.87 18.39
N CYS A 102 11.75 -12.21 18.25
CA CYS A 102 12.88 -12.68 17.47
C CYS A 102 14.17 -12.45 18.24
N ARG A 103 14.92 -13.54 18.51
CA ARG A 103 16.19 -13.45 19.27
C ARG A 103 17.35 -12.92 18.42
N LYS A 104 17.29 -13.13 17.09
CA LYS A 104 18.38 -12.84 16.14
C LYS A 104 18.11 -11.62 15.27
N CYS A 105 16.98 -10.95 15.46
CA CYS A 105 16.54 -9.85 14.62
C CYS A 105 15.59 -8.93 15.38
N GLU A 106 15.51 -7.69 14.94
CA GLU A 106 14.54 -6.73 15.46
C GLU A 106 13.29 -6.74 14.59
N ILE A 107 12.12 -6.91 15.20
CA ILE A 107 10.82 -6.81 14.53
C ILE A 107 10.42 -5.34 14.54
N MET A 108 10.40 -4.72 13.37
CA MET A 108 10.08 -3.29 13.21
C MET A 108 8.57 -3.05 13.22
N SER A 109 7.81 -3.92 12.53
CA SER A 109 6.35 -3.85 12.50
C SER A 109 5.74 -5.21 12.18
N ALA A 110 4.50 -5.41 12.64
CA ALA A 110 3.68 -6.55 12.28
C ALA A 110 2.24 -6.07 12.13
N ARG A 111 1.54 -6.56 11.10
CA ARG A 111 0.13 -6.27 10.89
C ARG A 111 -0.60 -7.41 10.18
N PRO A 112 -1.88 -7.64 10.48
CA PRO A 112 -2.69 -8.58 9.71
C PRO A 112 -2.80 -8.11 8.25
N ILE A 113 -2.90 -9.07 7.33
CA ILE A 113 -3.15 -8.86 5.90
C ILE A 113 -4.19 -9.87 5.41
N GLY A 114 -5.16 -9.44 4.62
CA GLY A 114 -6.16 -10.34 4.03
C GLY A 114 -7.07 -11.04 5.07
N GLU A 115 -7.80 -12.06 4.61
CA GLU A 115 -8.92 -12.64 5.37
C GLU A 115 -8.55 -13.89 6.19
N LYS A 116 -7.58 -14.70 5.74
CA LYS A 116 -7.25 -16.01 6.35
C LYS A 116 -6.20 -15.95 7.47
N PHE A 117 -6.17 -14.84 8.20
CA PHE A 117 -5.19 -14.58 9.25
C PHE A 117 -3.70 -14.55 8.86
N PRO A 118 -3.26 -14.23 7.62
CA PRO A 118 -1.86 -13.95 7.43
C PRO A 118 -1.46 -12.61 8.08
N ALA A 119 -0.19 -12.52 8.49
CA ALA A 119 0.41 -11.29 8.96
C ALA A 119 1.64 -10.94 8.11
N LEU A 120 1.78 -9.66 7.79
CA LEU A 120 2.98 -9.09 7.22
C LEU A 120 3.87 -8.60 8.36
N VAL A 121 5.11 -9.07 8.37
CA VAL A 121 6.10 -8.71 9.40
C VAL A 121 7.31 -8.08 8.71
N ALA A 122 7.76 -6.94 9.22
CA ALA A 122 8.98 -6.28 8.78
C ALA A 122 10.07 -6.47 9.83
N PHE A 123 11.24 -6.94 9.39
CA PHE A 123 12.42 -7.12 10.21
C PHE A 123 13.47 -6.10 9.83
N ARG A 124 14.24 -5.63 10.81
CA ARG A 124 15.49 -4.93 10.53
C ARG A 124 16.53 -5.96 10.07
N GLY A 125 17.24 -5.64 8.99
CA GLY A 125 18.32 -6.44 8.46
C GLY A 125 18.11 -6.88 7.01
N ARG A 126 19.07 -7.71 6.55
CA ARG A 126 19.19 -8.05 5.13
C ARG A 126 18.68 -9.44 4.75
N SER A 127 18.58 -10.35 5.70
CA SER A 127 18.20 -11.74 5.44
C SER A 127 16.93 -12.10 6.18
N LEU A 128 16.03 -12.81 5.51
CA LEU A 128 14.80 -13.26 6.11
C LEU A 128 15.11 -14.47 6.98
N LEU A 129 14.76 -14.40 8.25
CA LEU A 129 14.79 -15.60 9.10
C LEU A 129 13.64 -16.51 8.72
N PHE A 130 13.93 -17.81 8.62
CA PHE A 130 12.93 -18.82 8.26
C PHE A 130 11.87 -19.03 9.36
N LYS A 131 12.20 -18.67 10.62
CA LYS A 131 11.38 -18.92 11.79
C LYS A 131 11.51 -17.78 12.82
N ILE A 132 10.40 -17.43 13.46
CA ILE A 132 10.35 -16.53 14.62
C ILE A 132 9.39 -17.09 15.69
N GLY A 133 9.43 -16.54 16.89
CA GLY A 133 8.49 -16.90 17.95
C GLY A 133 7.17 -16.15 17.82
N LEU A 134 6.07 -16.85 18.08
CA LEU A 134 4.71 -16.33 18.25
C LEU A 134 4.13 -16.96 19.51
N LYS A 135 3.91 -16.16 20.56
CA LYS A 135 3.54 -16.66 21.91
C LYS A 135 4.55 -17.71 22.38
N SER A 136 4.10 -18.92 22.70
CA SER A 136 4.95 -20.02 23.17
C SER A 136 5.46 -20.94 22.06
N PHE A 137 5.17 -20.64 20.78
CA PHE A 137 5.49 -21.51 19.64
C PHE A 137 6.38 -20.83 18.61
N THR A 138 7.02 -21.61 17.76
CA THR A 138 7.80 -21.10 16.62
C THR A 138 6.98 -21.20 15.34
N ILE A 139 6.96 -20.14 14.55
CA ILE A 139 6.22 -20.08 13.28
C ILE A 139 7.15 -19.79 12.11
N ARG A 140 6.83 -20.36 10.94
CA ARG A 140 7.57 -20.12 9.69
C ARG A 140 7.25 -18.74 9.12
N VAL A 141 8.29 -18.13 8.55
CA VAL A 141 8.19 -16.85 7.84
C VAL A 141 8.56 -17.09 6.38
N PHE A 142 7.69 -16.66 5.47
CA PHE A 142 7.87 -16.77 4.04
C PHE A 142 8.27 -15.42 3.45
N PRO A 143 9.11 -15.36 2.41
CA PRO A 143 9.43 -14.09 1.76
C PRO A 143 8.17 -13.37 1.28
N PHE A 144 8.08 -12.07 1.55
CA PHE A 144 7.04 -11.26 0.95
C PHE A 144 7.32 -11.09 -0.56
N GLU A 145 6.36 -11.50 -1.38
CA GLU A 145 6.39 -11.28 -2.82
C GLU A 145 5.37 -10.19 -3.19
N PRO A 146 5.83 -9.00 -3.62
CA PRO A 146 4.93 -7.95 -4.05
C PRO A 146 4.24 -8.38 -5.35
N THR A 147 2.99 -8.81 -5.24
CA THR A 147 2.12 -9.10 -6.38
C THR A 147 1.10 -7.99 -6.58
N VAL A 148 0.85 -7.60 -7.82
CA VAL A 148 -0.24 -6.66 -8.12
C VAL A 148 -1.59 -7.34 -7.95
N TYR A 149 -2.47 -6.71 -7.19
CA TYR A 149 -3.83 -7.15 -6.96
C TYR A 149 -4.81 -6.20 -7.66
N ALA A 150 -6.01 -6.69 -7.96
CA ALA A 150 -7.10 -5.87 -8.45
C ALA A 150 -7.98 -5.43 -7.28
N CYS A 151 -8.36 -4.15 -7.26
CA CYS A 151 -9.35 -3.64 -6.33
C CYS A 151 -10.67 -4.42 -6.50
N GLN A 152 -11.25 -4.90 -5.41
CA GLN A 152 -12.50 -5.67 -5.46
C GLN A 152 -13.72 -4.79 -5.78
N THR A 153 -13.61 -3.46 -5.64
CA THR A 153 -14.70 -2.53 -5.95
C THR A 153 -14.59 -1.95 -7.35
N CYS A 154 -13.41 -1.47 -7.76
CA CYS A 154 -13.24 -0.78 -9.05
C CYS A 154 -12.57 -1.64 -10.14
N HIS A 155 -11.98 -2.77 -9.75
CA HIS A 155 -11.27 -3.73 -10.59
C HIS A 155 -10.07 -3.20 -11.37
N LYS A 156 -9.59 -1.98 -11.06
CA LYS A 156 -8.26 -1.52 -11.49
C LYS A 156 -7.17 -2.26 -10.72
N LEU A 157 -6.04 -2.48 -11.38
CA LEU A 157 -4.82 -2.99 -10.75
C LEU A 157 -4.11 -1.89 -9.95
N GLY A 158 -3.57 -2.23 -8.79
CA GLY A 158 -2.60 -1.40 -8.07
C GLY A 158 -3.01 -0.95 -6.65
N HIS A 159 -4.30 -1.00 -6.31
CA HIS A 159 -4.80 -0.69 -4.96
C HIS A 159 -5.88 -1.69 -4.51
N GLY A 160 -6.12 -1.71 -3.20
CA GLY A 160 -7.16 -2.53 -2.57
C GLY A 160 -8.48 -1.82 -2.42
N LYS A 161 -9.52 -2.59 -2.09
CA LYS A 161 -10.84 -2.03 -1.75
C LYS A 161 -10.73 -0.97 -0.65
N GLU A 162 -9.90 -1.22 0.36
CA GLU A 162 -9.66 -0.31 1.49
C GLU A 162 -9.12 1.07 1.06
N HIS A 163 -8.48 1.16 -0.10
CA HIS A 163 -7.90 2.38 -0.62
C HIS A 163 -8.72 2.95 -1.78
N PHE A 164 -9.96 2.49 -1.99
CA PHE A 164 -10.82 3.01 -3.04
C PHE A 164 -11.79 4.06 -2.47
N PRO A 165 -11.72 5.33 -2.91
CA PRO A 165 -12.49 6.42 -2.31
C PRO A 165 -14.01 6.34 -2.53
N ASN A 166 -14.48 5.48 -3.45
CA ASN A 166 -15.91 5.31 -3.73
C ASN A 166 -16.34 3.87 -3.45
N ALA A 167 -16.08 3.39 -2.22
CA ALA A 167 -16.38 2.01 -1.82
C ALA A 167 -17.87 1.64 -2.02
N ASP A 168 -18.75 2.63 -1.94
CA ASP A 168 -20.20 2.62 -2.18
C ASP A 168 -20.60 2.47 -3.66
N LYS A 169 -19.67 2.68 -4.60
CA LYS A 169 -19.92 2.64 -6.05
C LYS A 169 -19.14 1.50 -6.72
N PRO A 170 -19.56 0.24 -6.53
CA PRO A 170 -18.93 -0.90 -7.16
C PRO A 170 -19.06 -0.81 -8.69
N ARG A 171 -18.07 -1.36 -9.39
CA ARG A 171 -17.98 -1.40 -10.85
C ARG A 171 -17.98 -2.84 -11.32
N TYR A 172 -18.43 -3.09 -12.54
CA TYR A 172 -18.52 -4.46 -13.04
C TYR A 172 -17.14 -4.98 -13.46
N PRO A 173 -16.76 -6.22 -13.11
CA PRO A 173 -15.46 -6.80 -13.46
C PRO A 173 -15.33 -7.13 -14.96
N ASN A 174 -16.46 -7.31 -15.65
CA ASN A 174 -16.57 -7.71 -17.06
C ASN A 174 -16.93 -6.54 -17.99
N CYS A 175 -17.16 -5.33 -17.49
CA CYS A 175 -17.79 -4.24 -18.24
C CYS A 175 -16.87 -3.02 -18.41
N ARG A 176 -15.55 -3.22 -18.56
CA ARG A 176 -14.53 -2.14 -18.47
C ARG A 176 -14.67 -1.28 -17.20
N GLY A 177 -15.23 -1.84 -16.13
CA GLY A 177 -15.56 -1.13 -14.89
C GLY A 177 -16.53 0.03 -15.05
N LYS A 178 -17.55 -0.10 -15.92
CA LYS A 178 -18.77 0.70 -15.77
C LYS A 178 -19.33 0.50 -14.36
N GLN A 179 -19.93 1.54 -13.80
CA GLN A 179 -20.56 1.48 -12.48
C GLN A 179 -21.67 0.44 -12.49
N ASN A 180 -21.81 -0.31 -11.40
CA ASN A 180 -22.89 -1.26 -11.26
C ASN A 180 -24.22 -0.51 -11.22
N ALA A 181 -25.14 -0.88 -12.11
CA ALA A 181 -26.54 -0.58 -11.89
C ALA A 181 -27.05 -1.53 -10.78
N SER A 182 -28.11 -1.14 -10.09
CA SER A 182 -28.73 -1.93 -9.01
C SER A 182 -29.12 -3.36 -9.43
N SER A 183 -29.15 -3.66 -10.73
CA SER A 183 -29.50 -4.94 -11.34
C SER A 183 -28.42 -6.04 -11.28
N GLY A 184 -27.29 -5.82 -10.58
CA GLY A 184 -26.31 -6.87 -10.27
C GLY A 184 -25.44 -7.39 -11.43
N GLU A 185 -25.91 -7.30 -12.68
CA GLU A 185 -25.23 -7.83 -13.86
C GLU A 185 -24.95 -6.75 -14.92
N CYS A 186 -23.78 -6.84 -15.56
CA CYS A 186 -23.41 -5.92 -16.65
C CYS A 186 -24.28 -6.23 -17.89
N PRO A 187 -24.85 -5.22 -18.55
CA PRO A 187 -25.68 -5.41 -19.75
C PRO A 187 -24.91 -5.90 -21.00
N ASN A 188 -23.60 -6.15 -20.88
CA ASN A 188 -22.76 -6.66 -21.96
C ASN A 188 -22.26 -8.06 -21.60
N ASN A 189 -22.74 -9.06 -22.34
CA ASN A 189 -22.39 -10.48 -22.14
C ASN A 189 -20.93 -10.82 -22.47
N THR A 190 -20.22 -9.96 -23.23
CA THR A 190 -18.81 -10.22 -23.56
C THR A 190 -17.90 -9.53 -22.54
N PRO A 191 -17.09 -10.28 -21.76
CA PRO A 191 -16.22 -9.71 -20.76
C PRO A 191 -15.13 -8.87 -21.41
N LYS A 192 -15.06 -7.59 -21.03
CA LYS A 192 -14.00 -6.66 -21.44
C LYS A 192 -13.24 -6.14 -20.22
N CYS A 193 -11.95 -6.44 -20.18
CA CYS A 193 -11.06 -6.05 -19.10
C CYS A 193 -10.85 -4.53 -19.06
N ARG A 194 -11.00 -3.90 -17.89
CA ARG A 194 -10.68 -2.47 -17.73
C ARG A 194 -9.18 -2.16 -17.81
N ASN A 195 -8.33 -3.14 -17.48
CA ASN A 195 -6.88 -2.92 -17.32
C ASN A 195 -6.11 -3.01 -18.65
N CYS A 196 -6.56 -3.86 -19.58
CA CYS A 196 -5.92 -4.04 -20.89
C CYS A 196 -6.90 -3.93 -22.08
N GLY A 197 -8.21 -3.87 -21.84
CA GLY A 197 -9.23 -3.84 -22.90
C GLY A 197 -9.61 -5.18 -23.51
N GLY A 198 -8.90 -6.27 -23.18
CA GLY A 198 -9.07 -7.61 -23.77
C GLY A 198 -10.29 -8.39 -23.30
N SER A 199 -10.55 -9.52 -23.96
CA SER A 199 -11.75 -10.36 -23.78
C SER A 199 -11.68 -11.30 -22.57
N HIS A 200 -11.56 -10.72 -21.38
CA HIS A 200 -11.54 -11.46 -20.11
C HIS A 200 -11.97 -10.57 -18.93
N LEU A 201 -12.21 -11.18 -17.77
CA LEU A 201 -12.51 -10.44 -16.54
C LEU A 201 -11.31 -9.58 -16.10
N ALA A 202 -11.57 -8.41 -15.52
CA ALA A 202 -10.54 -7.55 -14.96
C ALA A 202 -9.71 -8.22 -13.84
N THR A 203 -10.27 -9.24 -13.20
CA THR A 203 -9.65 -10.05 -12.16
C THR A 203 -8.85 -11.25 -12.67
N ALA A 204 -8.82 -11.51 -13.99
CA ALA A 204 -8.16 -12.68 -14.57
C ALA A 204 -6.62 -12.65 -14.36
N ARG A 205 -6.04 -13.77 -13.92
CA ARG A 205 -4.59 -13.88 -13.61
C ARG A 205 -3.71 -13.73 -14.86
N ASN A 206 -4.20 -14.14 -16.02
CA ASN A 206 -3.54 -14.05 -17.32
C ASN A 206 -3.68 -12.68 -18.02
N CYS A 207 -4.24 -11.67 -17.36
CA CYS A 207 -4.33 -10.32 -17.91
C CYS A 207 -2.93 -9.81 -18.33
N PRO A 208 -2.71 -9.40 -19.59
CA PRO A 208 -1.39 -8.94 -20.06
C PRO A 208 -0.84 -7.79 -19.21
N LYS A 209 -1.71 -6.85 -18.80
CA LYS A 209 -1.30 -5.73 -17.95
C LYS A 209 -0.86 -6.16 -16.56
N ARG A 210 -1.49 -7.20 -16.00
CA ARG A 210 -1.12 -7.79 -14.71
C ARG A 210 0.25 -8.45 -14.80
N VAL A 211 0.46 -9.26 -15.84
CA VAL A 211 1.74 -9.94 -16.09
C VAL A 211 2.86 -8.91 -16.25
N GLU A 212 2.63 -7.85 -17.03
CA GLU A 212 3.59 -6.75 -17.21
C GLU A 212 3.99 -6.09 -15.88
N ILE A 213 3.00 -5.74 -15.04
CA ILE A 213 3.26 -5.08 -13.75
C ILE A 213 4.00 -6.04 -12.80
N ASN A 214 3.59 -7.31 -12.72
CA ASN A 214 4.27 -8.31 -11.88
C ASN A 214 5.73 -8.52 -12.32
N LYS A 215 6.01 -8.58 -13.62
CA LYS A 215 7.37 -8.63 -14.14
C LYS A 215 8.18 -7.42 -13.70
N LYS A 216 7.63 -6.20 -13.83
CA LYS A 216 8.29 -4.96 -13.36
C LYS A 216 8.57 -4.97 -11.86
N LEU A 217 7.64 -5.49 -11.04
CA LEU A 217 7.85 -5.64 -9.60
C LEU A 217 8.95 -6.65 -9.28
N ALA A 218 9.00 -7.77 -9.99
CA ALA A 218 10.05 -8.79 -9.85
C ALA A 218 11.44 -8.24 -10.25
N THR A 219 11.55 -7.50 -11.35
CA THR A 219 12.83 -6.86 -11.77
C THR A 219 13.29 -5.80 -10.78
N ARG A 220 12.38 -4.99 -10.23
CA ARG A 220 12.73 -4.01 -9.18
C ARG A 220 13.25 -4.71 -7.93
N LYS A 221 12.66 -5.84 -7.55
CA LYS A 221 13.15 -6.68 -6.46
C LYS A 221 14.54 -7.24 -6.77
N SER A 222 14.74 -7.85 -7.94
CA SER A 222 16.04 -8.44 -8.29
C SER A 222 17.16 -7.40 -8.40
N THR A 223 16.90 -6.22 -8.96
CA THR A 223 17.88 -5.12 -9.00
C THR A 223 18.19 -4.55 -7.61
N ALA A 224 17.19 -4.46 -6.73
CA ALA A 224 17.41 -4.10 -5.34
C ALA A 224 18.24 -5.17 -4.60
N ASP A 225 17.96 -6.45 -4.84
CA ASP A 225 18.69 -7.58 -4.26
C ASP A 225 20.14 -7.68 -4.82
N ALA A 226 20.37 -7.41 -6.11
CA ALA A 226 21.69 -7.41 -6.72
C ALA A 226 22.58 -6.29 -6.15
N LYS A 227 22.07 -5.04 -6.10
CA LYS A 227 22.77 -3.92 -5.45
C LYS A 227 23.03 -4.14 -3.96
N ARG A 228 22.26 -5.01 -3.31
CA ARG A 228 22.41 -5.40 -1.91
C ARG A 228 23.57 -6.38 -1.71
N ASN A 229 23.78 -7.30 -2.66
CA ASN A 229 24.84 -8.30 -2.60
C ASN A 229 26.22 -7.72 -2.94
N GLU A 230 26.30 -6.71 -3.80
CA GLU A 230 27.57 -6.05 -4.18
C GLU A 230 28.19 -5.16 -3.08
N ARG A 231 27.46 -4.89 -1.99
CA ARG A 231 27.88 -4.01 -0.88
C ARG A 231 27.95 -4.73 0.48
N SER A 232 28.05 -6.06 0.46
CA SER A 232 28.27 -6.90 1.64
C SER A 232 29.63 -7.57 1.50
#